data_AF-A0AAV5I240-F1
#
_entry.id   AF-A0AAV5I240-F1
#
_cell.length_a   1.000
_cell.length_b   1.000
_cell.length_c   1.000
_cell.angle_alpha   90.00
_cell.angle_beta   90.00
_cell.angle_gamma   90.00
#
_symmetry.space_group_name_H-M   'P 1'
#
loop_
_entity.id
_entity.type
_entity.pdbx_description
1 polymer ?
#
loop_
_entity_poly.entity_id
_entity_poly.type
_entity_poly.pdbx_seq_one_letter_code
_entity_poly.pdbx_strand_id
1 'polypeptide(L)'
;MAAATSFRAQLSISPLPLSETKPKLFNLGFVLSSSSYSSTRKLLILRAPTNNASSNGRSSLCAKMVSSPSITPITSLDFDTSVFKKEKISLAGHDEYIVRGGRDLFHLLPDAFKGIKQIGVIGWGSQGPAQAQNLRDSLAEAKSDIVVKIGLRKGSRSFAEARAAGFSEENGTLGDIWETIAGSDLVLLLISDAAQADNHEKVFSHMKPNSILGLSHGFLLGHLQSMGFDFPKNISVIAVCPKGMGPSVRRLYVQGKEINGAGINASFAVHQDVDGRATDVALGWSVALGSPFTFATTLEQEYKSDIFGERGILLGAVHGVVECLFRRYVENGMSEDLAYKNTVECITGIVSKTISTKGMLAVYNSLSEDGKKQFEAAYSASYYPCMDILYECYEDVATGSEIRSVVLAGRRFQEKEGLPAFPMGKIDQTRMWKVGERVRAVRPKGDLGPLHPFTAGVFVALMMAQIELLRKKGHSYSEIINESLIEAVDSLNPFMHARGVSFMVDNCSTTARLGSRKWAPRFDYILTQQALVAVDAGTPINQDLISNFLSDPVHGAIEVCAQLRPTVDISVPPDADFVRPELRQSS
;
A
#
# COMPACT_ATOMS: atom_id res chain seq x y z
N MET A 1 34.21 -17.89 -31.57
CA MET A 1 34.33 -19.03 -32.50
C MET A 1 33.46 -20.16 -31.98
N ALA A 2 32.61 -20.72 -32.86
CA ALA A 2 31.85 -21.98 -32.75
C ALA A 2 30.83 -22.10 -31.59
N ALA A 3 29.64 -22.70 -31.72
CA ALA A 3 28.86 -23.20 -32.86
C ALA A 3 27.40 -23.37 -32.39
N ALA A 4 26.46 -23.24 -33.33
CA ALA A 4 25.04 -23.50 -33.13
C ALA A 4 24.73 -25.01 -33.17
N THR A 5 23.72 -25.44 -32.42
CA THR A 5 23.03 -26.73 -32.64
C THR A 5 21.52 -26.57 -32.50
N SER A 6 20.83 -26.73 -33.63
CA SER A 6 19.37 -26.88 -33.73
C SER A 6 18.98 -28.35 -33.58
N PHE A 7 17.79 -28.63 -33.07
CA PHE A 7 17.09 -29.90 -33.32
C PHE A 7 15.69 -29.63 -33.90
N ARG A 8 15.42 -30.33 -35.01
CA ARG A 8 14.22 -30.27 -35.86
C ARG A 8 13.52 -31.63 -35.71
N ALA A 9 12.22 -31.64 -35.39
CA ALA A 9 11.43 -32.87 -35.38
C ALA A 9 10.81 -33.11 -36.77
N GLN A 10 11.01 -34.31 -37.32
CA GLN A 10 10.48 -34.75 -38.61
C GLN A 10 9.03 -35.25 -38.47
N LEU A 11 8.18 -34.79 -39.40
CA LEU A 11 6.87 -35.35 -39.73
C LEU A 11 7.05 -36.57 -40.65
N SER A 12 6.32 -37.65 -40.38
CA SER A 12 6.06 -38.72 -41.34
C SER A 12 4.55 -38.81 -41.60
N ILE A 13 4.18 -38.84 -42.89
CA ILE A 13 2.81 -39.01 -43.40
C ILE A 13 2.83 -40.15 -44.41
N SER A 14 1.82 -41.04 -44.38
CA SER A 14 1.31 -41.88 -45.49
C SER A 14 0.04 -42.64 -45.03
N PRO A 15 -0.88 -43.12 -45.92
CA PRO A 15 -2.14 -42.44 -46.25
C PRO A 15 -3.43 -43.23 -45.94
N LEU A 16 -4.58 -42.56 -46.16
CA LEU A 16 -6.01 -42.89 -45.97
C LEU A 16 -6.52 -44.28 -46.44
N PRO A 17 -7.73 -44.67 -46.00
CA PRO A 17 -8.84 -44.72 -46.96
C PRO A 17 -10.13 -43.99 -46.51
N LEU A 18 -10.87 -43.54 -47.54
CA LEU A 18 -12.12 -42.78 -47.50
C LEU A 18 -13.33 -43.63 -47.02
N SER A 19 -14.25 -42.99 -46.30
CA SER A 19 -15.67 -43.40 -46.26
C SER A 19 -16.55 -42.15 -46.23
N GLU A 20 -17.46 -42.09 -47.19
CA GLU A 20 -18.41 -41.00 -47.47
C GLU A 20 -19.47 -40.84 -46.37
N THR A 21 -19.87 -39.61 -46.07
CA THR A 21 -21.28 -39.22 -45.88
C THR A 21 -21.42 -37.70 -45.80
N LYS A 22 -22.35 -37.16 -46.61
CA LYS A 22 -22.62 -35.72 -46.87
C LYS A 22 -23.19 -34.97 -45.65
N PRO A 23 -22.94 -33.65 -45.53
CA PRO A 23 -23.92 -32.73 -44.94
C PRO A 23 -24.59 -31.84 -46.01
N LYS A 24 -25.89 -31.61 -45.79
CA LYS A 24 -26.82 -30.85 -46.65
C LYS A 24 -26.52 -29.35 -46.60
N LEU A 25 -26.48 -28.71 -47.78
CA LEU A 25 -26.64 -27.27 -47.95
C LEU A 25 -28.11 -26.89 -47.69
N PHE A 26 -28.35 -25.84 -46.90
CA PHE A 26 -29.54 -25.01 -47.05
C PHE A 26 -29.12 -23.54 -47.09
N ASN A 27 -29.55 -22.91 -48.17
CA ASN A 27 -29.32 -21.53 -48.57
C ASN A 27 -30.58 -20.73 -48.24
N LEU A 28 -30.48 -19.55 -47.63
CA LEU A 28 -31.49 -18.46 -47.58
C LEU A 28 -30.85 -17.32 -46.76
N GLY A 29 -30.70 -16.08 -47.22
CA GLY A 29 -31.60 -15.29 -48.05
C GLY A 29 -32.00 -14.07 -47.22
N PHE A 30 -31.35 -12.93 -47.45
CA PHE A 30 -31.67 -11.65 -46.81
C PHE A 30 -33.08 -11.20 -47.23
N VAL A 31 -33.97 -10.98 -46.26
CA VAL A 31 -35.25 -10.30 -46.47
C VAL A 31 -35.45 -9.25 -45.39
N LEU A 32 -35.54 -7.99 -45.84
CA LEU A 32 -36.05 -6.85 -45.09
C LEU A 32 -37.53 -7.08 -44.79
N SER A 33 -37.93 -6.96 -43.52
CA SER A 33 -39.33 -6.77 -43.16
C SER A 33 -39.49 -5.55 -42.25
N SER A 34 -40.26 -4.60 -42.77
CA SER A 34 -40.85 -3.48 -42.05
C SER A 34 -41.95 -3.99 -41.13
N SER A 35 -41.92 -3.60 -39.85
CA SER A 35 -43.12 -3.59 -39.01
C SER A 35 -43.19 -2.27 -38.25
N SER A 36 -44.25 -1.52 -38.54
CA SER A 36 -44.64 -0.32 -37.82
C SER A 36 -45.41 -0.73 -36.57
N TYR A 37 -45.02 -0.21 -35.41
CA TYR A 37 -45.95 0.00 -34.30
C TYR A 37 -45.68 1.36 -33.63
N SER A 38 -46.74 2.14 -33.61
CA SER A 38 -46.89 3.46 -33.02
C SER A 38 -46.91 3.39 -31.48
N SER A 39 -46.19 4.29 -30.80
CA SER A 39 -46.70 4.91 -29.56
C SER A 39 -45.87 6.14 -29.16
N THR A 40 -46.44 7.31 -29.43
CA THR A 40 -46.33 8.61 -28.74
C THR A 40 -45.05 9.00 -27.99
N ARG A 41 -44.30 9.93 -28.59
CA ARG A 41 -43.40 10.87 -27.88
C ARG A 41 -44.24 11.86 -27.04
N LYS A 42 -43.94 11.99 -25.75
CA LYS A 42 -44.23 13.21 -24.97
C LYS A 42 -42.94 14.02 -24.83
N LEU A 43 -42.81 15.04 -25.67
CA LEU A 43 -41.83 16.10 -25.52
C LEU A 43 -42.42 17.13 -24.53
N LEU A 44 -41.84 17.26 -23.34
CA LEU A 44 -42.19 18.33 -22.42
C LEU A 44 -41.48 19.62 -22.87
N ILE A 45 -42.24 20.47 -23.55
CA ILE A 45 -41.90 21.86 -23.85
C ILE A 45 -42.11 22.65 -22.57
N LEU A 46 -41.03 23.10 -21.92
CA LEU A 46 -41.12 24.16 -20.91
C LEU A 46 -41.05 25.52 -21.61
N ARG A 47 -42.17 26.25 -21.52
CA ARG A 47 -42.30 27.66 -21.91
C ARG A 47 -41.41 28.53 -21.01
N ALA A 48 -40.60 29.37 -21.64
CA ALA A 48 -39.99 30.54 -21.00
C ALA A 48 -41.02 31.68 -20.89
N PRO A 49 -41.06 32.44 -19.78
CA PRO A 49 -41.70 33.75 -19.76
C PRO A 49 -40.65 34.83 -20.06
N THR A 50 -40.95 35.64 -21.08
CA THR A 50 -40.30 36.92 -21.33
C THR A 50 -40.76 37.94 -20.30
N ASN A 51 -39.82 38.62 -19.64
CA ASN A 51 -40.06 39.96 -19.10
C ASN A 51 -38.78 40.79 -19.18
N ASN A 52 -38.88 41.91 -19.90
CA ASN A 52 -37.90 42.99 -19.97
C ASN A 52 -37.92 43.79 -18.66
N ALA A 53 -36.76 43.96 -18.03
CA ALA A 53 -36.45 45.15 -17.24
C ALA A 53 -34.93 45.34 -17.14
N SER A 54 -34.49 46.52 -17.53
CA SER A 54 -33.13 47.06 -17.50
C SER A 54 -32.66 47.41 -16.09
N SER A 55 -31.43 47.05 -15.72
CA SER A 55 -30.59 47.87 -14.82
C SER A 55 -29.15 47.37 -14.75
N ASN A 56 -28.20 48.31 -14.85
CA ASN A 56 -26.77 48.17 -14.64
C ASN A 56 -26.39 47.43 -13.34
N GLY A 57 -25.42 46.52 -13.41
CA GLY A 57 -24.77 45.96 -12.22
C GLY A 57 -23.67 44.97 -12.59
N ARG A 58 -22.41 45.32 -12.30
CA ARG A 58 -21.26 44.41 -12.32
C ARG A 58 -21.58 43.18 -11.46
N SER A 59 -21.50 41.98 -12.03
CA SER A 59 -21.60 40.71 -11.31
C SER A 59 -20.32 39.92 -11.51
N SER A 60 -19.62 39.70 -10.41
CA SER A 60 -18.58 38.71 -10.26
C SER A 60 -19.14 37.32 -10.57
N LEU A 61 -18.40 36.55 -11.35
CA LEU A 61 -18.64 35.12 -11.54
C LEU A 61 -18.30 34.41 -10.22
N CYS A 62 -19.30 34.30 -9.34
CA CYS A 62 -19.21 33.41 -8.19
C CYS A 62 -19.22 31.98 -8.72
N ALA A 63 -18.08 31.30 -8.62
CA ALA A 63 -18.00 29.86 -8.87
C ALA A 63 -19.01 29.16 -7.96
N LYS A 64 -19.95 28.42 -8.58
CA LYS A 64 -20.88 27.57 -7.85
C LYS A 64 -20.06 26.54 -7.09
N MET A 65 -20.17 26.56 -5.76
CA MET A 65 -19.64 25.53 -4.88
C MET A 65 -20.09 24.16 -5.39
N VAL A 66 -19.10 23.32 -5.72
CA VAL A 66 -19.28 21.88 -5.85
C VAL A 66 -19.84 21.40 -4.51
N SER A 67 -20.94 20.65 -4.54
CA SER A 67 -21.57 20.09 -3.33
C SER A 67 -20.51 19.40 -2.48
N SER A 68 -20.33 19.86 -1.24
CA SER A 68 -19.44 19.23 -0.28
C SER A 68 -19.83 17.75 -0.13
N PRO A 69 -18.89 16.80 -0.23
CA PRO A 69 -19.20 15.39 -0.05
C PRO A 69 -19.84 15.16 1.31
N SER A 70 -20.81 14.24 1.38
CA SER A 70 -21.41 13.80 2.64
C SER A 70 -20.32 13.31 3.58
N ILE A 71 -20.27 13.85 4.80
CA ILE A 71 -19.32 13.41 5.83
C ILE A 71 -19.73 12.01 6.28
N THR A 72 -18.91 11.00 5.98
CA THR A 72 -19.07 9.67 6.56
C THR A 72 -18.58 9.70 8.01
N PRO A 73 -19.37 9.22 8.99
CA PRO A 73 -18.90 9.12 10.37
C PRO A 73 -17.63 8.29 10.47
N ILE A 74 -16.71 8.66 11.37
CA ILE A 74 -15.54 7.84 11.67
C ILE A 74 -16.03 6.51 12.25
N THR A 75 -15.52 5.41 11.70
CA THR A 75 -15.90 4.06 12.13
C THR A 75 -14.94 3.60 13.22
N SER A 76 -15.43 3.42 14.45
CA SER A 76 -14.69 2.71 15.49
C SER A 76 -15.24 1.29 15.60
N LEU A 77 -14.34 0.30 15.49
CA LEU A 77 -14.68 -1.11 15.57
C LEU A 77 -14.27 -1.63 16.94
N ASP A 78 -15.14 -2.47 17.52
CA ASP A 78 -14.82 -3.26 18.70
C ASP A 78 -14.71 -4.75 18.30
N PHE A 79 -13.99 -5.52 19.11
CA PHE A 79 -13.76 -6.94 18.90
C PHE A 79 -13.66 -7.67 20.24
N ASP A 80 -13.99 -8.95 20.24
CA ASP A 80 -13.86 -9.81 21.41
C ASP A 80 -12.67 -10.75 21.25
N THR A 81 -11.84 -10.77 22.30
CA THR A 81 -10.64 -11.62 22.40
C THR A 81 -10.72 -12.35 23.73
N SER A 82 -10.52 -13.67 23.70
CA SER A 82 -10.48 -14.49 24.91
C SER A 82 -9.06 -14.72 25.43
N VAL A 83 -8.05 -14.44 24.58
CA VAL A 83 -6.64 -14.74 24.86
C VAL A 83 -5.84 -13.48 25.20
N PHE A 84 -6.03 -12.41 24.44
CA PHE A 84 -5.26 -11.18 24.57
C PHE A 84 -5.99 -10.09 25.33
N LYS A 85 -5.21 -9.21 25.98
CA LYS A 85 -5.74 -8.02 26.66
C LYS A 85 -6.09 -6.94 25.63
N LYS A 86 -7.39 -6.65 25.52
CA LYS A 86 -7.91 -5.49 24.79
C LYS A 86 -7.67 -4.21 25.59
N GLU A 87 -7.10 -3.19 24.95
CA GLU A 87 -6.86 -1.86 25.52
C GLU A 87 -7.62 -0.81 24.73
N LYS A 88 -8.22 0.15 25.42
CA LYS A 88 -8.92 1.28 24.80
C LYS A 88 -8.00 2.49 24.74
N ILE A 89 -7.91 3.12 23.58
CA ILE A 89 -7.21 4.38 23.35
C ILE A 89 -8.21 5.45 22.90
N SER A 90 -7.95 6.72 23.19
CA SER A 90 -8.77 7.85 22.74
C SER A 90 -7.95 8.72 21.79
N LEU A 91 -8.35 8.75 20.52
CA LEU A 91 -7.70 9.52 19.47
C LEU A 91 -8.63 10.67 19.05
N ALA A 92 -8.27 11.90 19.40
CA ALA A 92 -9.08 13.09 19.10
C ALA A 92 -10.56 12.97 19.56
N GLY A 93 -10.79 12.36 20.72
CA GLY A 93 -12.14 12.12 21.27
C GLY A 93 -12.87 10.89 20.72
N HIS A 94 -12.21 10.07 19.89
CA HIS A 94 -12.74 8.82 19.37
C HIS A 94 -12.09 7.65 20.13
N ASP A 95 -12.90 6.86 20.82
CA ASP A 95 -12.44 5.63 21.45
C ASP A 95 -12.18 4.57 20.37
N GLU A 96 -11.02 3.93 20.41
CA GLU A 96 -10.63 2.81 19.56
C GLU A 96 -10.01 1.70 20.43
N TYR A 97 -10.05 0.45 19.94
CA TYR A 97 -9.53 -0.71 20.66
C TYR A 97 -8.30 -1.29 19.98
N ILE A 98 -7.29 -1.62 20.78
CA ILE A 98 -6.03 -2.21 20.32
C ILE A 98 -5.63 -3.41 21.18
N VAL A 99 -4.69 -4.20 20.66
CA VAL A 99 -3.88 -5.15 21.44
C VAL A 99 -2.42 -4.74 21.32
N ARG A 100 -1.75 -4.48 22.45
CA ARG A 100 -0.29 -4.29 22.46
C ARG A 100 0.39 -5.63 22.25
N GLY A 101 1.44 -5.65 21.44
CA GLY A 101 2.29 -6.83 21.28
C GLY A 101 3.49 -6.81 22.22
N GLY A 102 4.31 -7.86 22.07
CA GLY A 102 5.50 -8.09 22.88
C GLY A 102 5.84 -9.57 22.90
N ARG A 103 7.14 -9.88 23.02
CA ARG A 103 7.63 -11.26 23.16
C ARG A 103 7.14 -11.91 24.43
N ASP A 104 6.89 -11.12 25.46
CA ASP A 104 6.28 -11.57 26.72
C ASP A 104 4.89 -12.21 26.50
N LEU A 105 4.22 -11.93 25.39
CA LEU A 105 2.93 -12.52 25.03
C LEU A 105 3.04 -13.83 24.24
N PHE A 106 4.24 -14.29 23.87
CA PHE A 106 4.38 -15.48 23.01
C PHE A 106 3.86 -16.76 23.68
N HIS A 107 3.88 -16.83 25.01
CA HIS A 107 3.32 -17.96 25.76
C HIS A 107 1.80 -18.14 25.54
N LEU A 108 1.10 -17.12 25.02
CA LEU A 108 -0.33 -17.16 24.71
C LEU A 108 -0.62 -17.69 23.29
N LEU A 109 0.39 -17.81 22.43
CA LEU A 109 0.21 -18.24 21.04
C LEU A 109 -0.42 -19.64 20.90
N PRO A 110 -0.11 -20.65 21.75
CA PRO A 110 -0.79 -21.95 21.68
C PRO A 110 -2.31 -21.86 21.88
N ASP A 111 -2.77 -20.99 22.79
CA ASP A 111 -4.20 -20.77 23.03
C ASP A 111 -4.85 -19.99 21.87
N ALA A 112 -4.18 -18.96 21.38
CA ALA A 112 -4.63 -18.17 20.22
C ALA A 112 -4.76 -19.02 18.94
N PHE A 113 -3.85 -19.98 18.74
CA PHE A 113 -3.85 -20.88 17.59
C PHE A 113 -4.49 -22.23 17.86
N LYS A 114 -5.39 -22.32 18.85
CA LYS A 114 -6.10 -23.56 19.13
C LYS A 114 -6.82 -24.09 17.88
N GLY A 115 -6.57 -25.37 17.57
CA GLY A 115 -7.11 -26.03 16.38
C GLY A 115 -6.26 -25.86 15.11
N ILE A 116 -5.16 -25.11 15.16
CA ILE A 116 -4.18 -24.99 14.08
C ILE A 116 -3.02 -25.95 14.36
N LYS A 117 -2.65 -26.79 13.40
CA LYS A 117 -1.46 -27.64 13.44
C LYS A 117 -0.44 -27.25 12.38
N GLN A 118 -0.91 -26.74 11.25
CA GLN A 118 -0.05 -26.23 10.17
C GLN A 118 -0.52 -24.84 9.71
N ILE A 119 0.43 -23.90 9.66
CA ILE A 119 0.29 -22.59 9.03
C ILE A 119 0.98 -22.65 7.66
N GLY A 120 0.20 -22.53 6.59
CA GLY A 120 0.69 -22.53 5.22
C GLY A 120 1.00 -21.12 4.77
N VAL A 121 2.27 -20.77 4.57
CA VAL A 121 2.68 -19.46 4.04
C VAL A 121 2.87 -19.56 2.54
N ILE A 122 1.97 -18.94 1.78
CA ILE A 122 1.90 -19.12 0.33
C ILE A 122 2.59 -17.95 -0.39
N GLY A 123 3.70 -18.24 -1.06
CA GLY A 123 4.51 -17.24 -1.76
C GLY A 123 5.74 -16.76 -0.98
N TRP A 124 6.72 -16.23 -1.71
CA TRP A 124 8.03 -15.79 -1.17
C TRP A 124 8.41 -14.39 -1.68
N GLY A 125 7.43 -13.48 -1.75
CA GLY A 125 7.61 -12.10 -2.20
C GLY A 125 8.30 -11.22 -1.16
N SER A 126 7.69 -10.07 -0.81
CA SER A 126 8.20 -9.19 0.25
C SER A 126 7.74 -9.66 1.64
N GLN A 127 6.44 -9.88 1.83
CA GLN A 127 5.85 -10.29 3.12
C GLN A 127 6.16 -11.76 3.48
N GLY A 128 6.10 -12.68 2.49
CA GLY A 128 6.30 -14.12 2.71
C GLY A 128 7.55 -14.49 3.52
N PRO A 129 8.77 -14.06 3.12
CA PRO A 129 9.98 -14.37 3.86
C PRO A 129 9.98 -13.81 5.29
N ALA A 130 9.49 -12.59 5.48
CA ALA A 130 9.49 -11.92 6.78
C ALA A 130 8.52 -12.60 7.75
N GLN A 131 7.28 -12.80 7.32
CA GLN A 131 6.25 -13.38 8.15
C GLN A 131 6.52 -14.84 8.48
N ALA A 132 6.97 -15.64 7.51
CA ALA A 132 7.34 -17.03 7.76
C ALA A 132 8.42 -17.17 8.83
N GLN A 133 9.49 -16.36 8.74
CA GLN A 133 10.57 -16.40 9.71
C GLN A 133 10.14 -15.88 11.08
N ASN A 134 9.35 -14.80 11.15
CA ASN A 134 8.87 -14.27 12.43
C ASN A 134 7.91 -15.27 13.11
N LEU A 135 6.96 -15.86 12.37
CA LEU A 135 6.08 -16.92 12.89
C LEU A 135 6.87 -18.11 13.41
N ARG A 136 7.83 -18.62 12.62
CA ARG A 136 8.68 -19.73 13.04
C ARG A 136 9.44 -19.41 14.32
N ASP A 137 10.08 -18.24 14.38
CA ASP A 137 10.88 -17.82 15.53
C ASP A 137 9.99 -17.67 16.79
N SER A 138 8.83 -17.03 16.67
CA SER A 138 7.89 -16.81 17.79
C SER A 138 7.25 -18.11 18.29
N LEU A 139 6.87 -19.02 17.39
CA LEU A 139 6.32 -20.32 17.76
C LEU A 139 7.36 -21.22 18.45
N ALA A 140 8.62 -21.16 18.00
CA ALA A 140 9.72 -21.85 18.66
C ALA A 140 9.95 -21.31 20.09
N GLU A 141 9.91 -19.99 20.27
CA GLU A 141 10.02 -19.35 21.58
C GLU A 141 8.82 -19.71 22.50
N ALA A 142 7.62 -19.79 21.93
CA ALA A 142 6.41 -20.27 22.61
C ALA A 142 6.39 -21.79 22.89
N LYS A 143 7.39 -22.55 22.39
CA LYS A 143 7.45 -24.02 22.44
C LYS A 143 6.20 -24.70 21.85
N SER A 144 5.63 -24.09 20.81
CA SER A 144 4.50 -24.65 20.06
C SER A 144 4.99 -25.73 19.08
N ASP A 145 4.14 -26.72 18.83
CA ASP A 145 4.34 -27.81 17.85
C ASP A 145 3.80 -27.47 16.45
N ILE A 146 3.25 -26.26 16.26
CA ILE A 146 2.69 -25.80 14.99
C ILE A 146 3.79 -25.70 13.92
N VAL A 147 3.52 -26.30 12.76
CA VAL A 147 4.43 -26.26 11.61
C VAL A 147 4.14 -25.05 10.73
N VAL A 148 5.16 -24.23 10.47
CA VAL A 148 5.13 -23.19 9.42
C VAL A 148 5.67 -23.80 8.13
N LYS A 149 4.81 -24.02 7.13
CA LYS A 149 5.17 -24.62 5.84
C LYS A 149 5.01 -23.64 4.69
N ILE A 150 6.04 -23.50 3.87
CA ILE A 150 6.05 -22.61 2.71
C ILE A 150 5.51 -23.34 1.49
N GLY A 151 4.51 -22.75 0.84
CA GLY A 151 3.93 -23.24 -0.41
C GLY A 151 4.36 -22.39 -1.60
N LEU A 152 5.10 -22.98 -2.54
CA LEU A 152 5.54 -22.30 -3.77
C LEU A 152 5.04 -23.02 -5.02
N ARG A 153 4.73 -22.25 -6.07
CA ARG A 153 4.40 -22.80 -7.39
C ARG A 153 5.58 -23.60 -7.95
N LYS A 154 5.29 -24.70 -8.63
CA LYS A 154 6.29 -25.48 -9.36
C LYS A 154 7.16 -24.60 -10.26
N GLY A 155 8.49 -24.75 -10.17
CA GLY A 155 9.44 -23.95 -10.93
C GLY A 155 9.66 -22.52 -10.42
N SER A 156 9.17 -22.18 -9.21
CA SER A 156 9.49 -20.92 -8.57
C SER A 156 11.01 -20.75 -8.39
N ARG A 157 11.54 -19.55 -8.68
CA ARG A 157 12.96 -19.25 -8.46
C ARG A 157 13.29 -19.13 -6.95
N SER A 158 12.28 -18.91 -6.12
CA SER A 158 12.43 -18.66 -4.68
C SER A 158 12.57 -19.92 -3.82
N PHE A 159 12.55 -21.13 -4.39
CA PHE A 159 12.82 -22.37 -3.62
C PHE A 159 14.19 -22.32 -2.94
N ALA A 160 15.23 -21.87 -3.67
CA ALA A 160 16.58 -21.76 -3.13
C ALA A 160 16.65 -20.76 -1.96
N GLU A 161 15.90 -19.66 -2.03
CA GLU A 161 15.84 -18.65 -0.98
C GLU A 161 15.10 -19.13 0.27
N ALA A 162 13.99 -19.86 0.10
CA ALA A 162 13.29 -20.49 1.22
C ALA A 162 14.20 -21.49 1.95
N ARG A 163 14.98 -22.31 1.21
CA ARG A 163 15.99 -23.21 1.78
C ARG A 163 17.10 -22.46 2.50
N ALA A 164 17.61 -21.37 1.92
CA ALA A 164 18.62 -20.53 2.56
C ALA A 164 18.10 -19.89 3.87
N ALA A 165 16.79 -19.65 3.97
CA ALA A 165 16.14 -19.18 5.19
C ALA A 165 15.78 -20.31 6.18
N GLY A 166 16.10 -21.58 5.88
CA GLY A 166 15.88 -22.73 6.76
C GLY A 166 14.57 -23.50 6.54
N PHE A 167 13.81 -23.20 5.48
CA PHE A 167 12.61 -23.94 5.10
C PHE A 167 12.94 -24.96 4.01
N SER A 168 12.75 -26.26 4.26
CA SER A 168 13.16 -27.29 3.31
C SER A 168 12.14 -28.43 3.17
N GLU A 169 12.26 -29.19 2.09
CA GLU A 169 11.41 -30.34 1.85
C GLU A 169 11.66 -31.45 2.89
N GLU A 170 12.91 -31.62 3.32
CA GLU A 170 13.32 -32.69 4.24
C GLU A 170 12.74 -32.54 5.64
N ASN A 171 12.62 -31.31 6.13
CA ASN A 171 12.00 -31.02 7.43
C ASN A 171 10.49 -30.75 7.32
N GLY A 172 9.90 -30.93 6.14
CA GLY A 172 8.46 -30.77 5.90
C GLY A 172 7.96 -29.33 5.90
N THR A 173 8.87 -28.33 5.82
CA THR A 173 8.51 -26.91 5.91
C THR A 173 8.56 -26.16 4.57
N LEU A 174 8.80 -26.85 3.46
CA LEU A 174 8.71 -26.31 2.10
C LEU A 174 8.07 -27.33 1.16
N GLY A 175 7.19 -26.89 0.26
CA GLY A 175 6.54 -27.77 -0.70
C GLY A 175 5.78 -27.05 -1.80
N ASP A 176 4.97 -27.82 -2.55
CA ASP A 176 4.06 -27.28 -3.55
C ASP A 176 2.96 -26.44 -2.89
N ILE A 177 2.58 -25.37 -3.57
CA ILE A 177 1.51 -24.45 -3.15
C ILE A 177 0.19 -25.18 -2.85
N TRP A 178 -0.26 -26.09 -3.70
CA TRP A 178 -1.58 -26.72 -3.57
C TRP A 178 -1.61 -27.77 -2.47
N GLU A 179 -0.52 -28.53 -2.33
CA GLU A 179 -0.32 -29.46 -1.22
C GLU A 179 -0.30 -28.72 0.12
N THR A 180 0.41 -27.57 0.16
CA THR A 180 0.50 -26.75 1.37
C THR A 180 -0.87 -26.20 1.77
N ILE A 181 -1.64 -25.66 0.82
CA ILE A 181 -3.01 -25.18 1.07
C ILE A 181 -3.90 -26.30 1.61
N ALA A 182 -3.88 -27.47 0.96
CA ALA A 182 -4.70 -28.62 1.37
C ALA A 182 -4.30 -29.20 2.74
N GLY A 183 -3.04 -29.04 3.14
CA GLY A 183 -2.50 -29.50 4.42
C GLY A 183 -2.66 -28.52 5.58
N SER A 184 -2.98 -27.25 5.33
CA SER A 184 -2.98 -26.20 6.35
C SER A 184 -4.35 -25.93 6.97
N ASP A 185 -4.34 -25.52 8.23
CA ASP A 185 -5.53 -25.10 8.98
C ASP A 185 -5.67 -23.57 8.99
N LEU A 186 -4.53 -22.87 8.87
CA LEU A 186 -4.43 -21.45 8.55
C LEU A 186 -3.58 -21.29 7.28
N VAL A 187 -4.13 -20.69 6.24
CA VAL A 187 -3.45 -20.41 4.98
C VAL A 187 -3.20 -18.90 4.87
N LEU A 188 -1.94 -18.48 4.88
CA LEU A 188 -1.53 -17.10 4.66
C LEU A 188 -1.24 -16.87 3.18
N LEU A 189 -2.12 -16.17 2.47
CA LEU A 189 -1.99 -15.94 1.04
C LEU A 189 -1.14 -14.69 0.74
N LEU A 190 0.18 -14.87 0.62
CA LEU A 190 1.19 -13.80 0.50
C LEU A 190 1.83 -13.74 -0.90
N ILE A 191 1.09 -14.16 -1.92
CA ILE A 191 1.44 -13.97 -3.34
C ILE A 191 1.03 -12.57 -3.82
N SER A 192 1.48 -12.15 -5.01
CA SER A 192 1.07 -10.85 -5.56
C SER A 192 -0.44 -10.76 -5.73
N ASP A 193 -1.01 -9.59 -5.49
CA ASP A 193 -2.45 -9.38 -5.49
C ASP A 193 -3.13 -9.73 -6.84
N ALA A 194 -2.47 -9.40 -7.96
CA ALA A 194 -2.92 -9.83 -9.29
C ALA A 194 -2.96 -11.36 -9.44
N ALA A 195 -2.06 -12.08 -8.78
CA ALA A 195 -2.06 -13.55 -8.79
C ALA A 195 -3.15 -14.11 -7.88
N GLN A 196 -3.50 -13.44 -6.78
CA GLN A 196 -4.67 -13.79 -5.98
C GLN A 196 -5.95 -13.65 -6.84
N ALA A 197 -6.11 -12.50 -7.52
CA ALA A 197 -7.23 -12.27 -8.42
C ALA A 197 -7.34 -13.35 -9.51
N ASP A 198 -6.23 -13.75 -10.14
CA ASP A 198 -6.26 -14.76 -11.21
C ASP A 198 -6.39 -16.22 -10.71
N ASN A 199 -6.19 -16.51 -9.42
CA ASN A 199 -6.12 -17.90 -8.92
C ASN A 199 -7.02 -18.19 -7.71
N HIS A 200 -7.83 -17.23 -7.23
CA HIS A 200 -8.62 -17.37 -6.02
C HIS A 200 -9.53 -18.61 -6.03
N GLU A 201 -10.20 -18.92 -7.15
CA GLU A 201 -11.05 -20.12 -7.27
C GLU A 201 -10.27 -21.42 -6.96
N LYS A 202 -9.04 -21.51 -7.47
CA LYS A 202 -8.18 -22.67 -7.25
C LYS A 202 -7.63 -22.70 -5.83
N VAL A 203 -7.35 -21.55 -5.22
CA VAL A 203 -7.00 -21.49 -3.78
C VAL A 203 -8.18 -22.03 -2.96
N PHE A 204 -9.38 -21.48 -3.18
CA PHE A 204 -10.60 -21.86 -2.46
C PHE A 204 -10.92 -23.36 -2.61
N SER A 205 -10.74 -23.94 -3.80
CA SER A 205 -11.01 -25.36 -4.03
C SER A 205 -10.08 -26.32 -3.28
N HIS A 206 -8.90 -25.85 -2.82
CA HIS A 206 -7.94 -26.67 -2.09
C HIS A 206 -8.03 -26.45 -0.57
N MET A 207 -8.74 -25.42 -0.10
CA MET A 207 -8.85 -25.16 1.32
C MET A 207 -9.66 -26.25 2.03
N LYS A 208 -9.22 -26.62 3.23
CA LYS A 208 -10.00 -27.53 4.08
C LYS A 208 -11.30 -26.84 4.49
N PRO A 209 -12.43 -27.56 4.57
CA PRO A 209 -13.63 -27.03 5.21
C PRO A 209 -13.32 -26.57 6.65
N ASN A 210 -13.91 -25.45 7.06
CA ASN A 210 -13.73 -24.80 8.37
C ASN A 210 -12.29 -24.38 8.71
N SER A 211 -11.40 -24.31 7.70
CA SER A 211 -10.08 -23.68 7.85
C SER A 211 -10.16 -22.16 7.73
N ILE A 212 -9.03 -21.50 7.96
CA ILE A 212 -8.90 -20.05 7.99
C ILE A 212 -8.03 -19.59 6.83
N LEU A 213 -8.54 -18.65 6.02
CA LEU A 213 -7.76 -17.87 5.06
C LEU A 213 -7.30 -16.58 5.74
N GLY A 214 -5.99 -16.40 5.85
CA GLY A 214 -5.35 -15.16 6.27
C GLY A 214 -4.82 -14.37 5.08
N LEU A 215 -5.16 -13.09 5.02
CA LEU A 215 -4.66 -12.13 4.04
C LEU A 215 -3.81 -11.07 4.74
N SER A 216 -2.79 -10.53 4.07
CA SER A 216 -2.09 -9.32 4.56
C SER A 216 -2.44 -8.07 3.76
N HIS A 217 -3.52 -8.15 3.00
CA HIS A 217 -4.09 -7.06 2.24
C HIS A 217 -5.51 -7.45 1.76
N GLY A 218 -6.46 -6.51 1.76
CA GLY A 218 -7.86 -6.70 1.39
C GLY A 218 -8.14 -6.64 -0.11
N PHE A 219 -7.11 -6.53 -0.96
CA PHE A 219 -7.26 -6.47 -2.42
C PHE A 219 -8.18 -7.56 -2.99
N LEU A 220 -8.06 -8.79 -2.49
CA LEU A 220 -8.87 -9.90 -2.98
C LEU A 220 -10.36 -9.68 -2.73
N LEU A 221 -10.74 -9.07 -1.59
CA LEU A 221 -12.13 -8.66 -1.35
C LEU A 221 -12.59 -7.65 -2.40
N GLY A 222 -11.84 -6.57 -2.61
CA GLY A 222 -12.21 -5.55 -3.59
C GLY A 222 -12.28 -6.11 -5.02
N HIS A 223 -11.43 -7.08 -5.36
CA HIS A 223 -11.51 -7.81 -6.63
C HIS A 223 -12.80 -8.64 -6.74
N LEU A 224 -13.13 -9.44 -5.73
CA LEU A 224 -14.36 -10.25 -5.70
C LEU A 224 -15.62 -9.36 -5.79
N GLN A 225 -15.67 -8.28 -5.01
CA GLN A 225 -16.74 -7.29 -5.05
C GLN A 225 -16.91 -6.67 -6.46
N SER A 226 -15.80 -6.38 -7.16
CA SER A 226 -15.85 -5.87 -8.55
C SER A 226 -16.48 -6.85 -9.56
N MET A 227 -16.59 -8.12 -9.19
CA MET A 227 -17.21 -9.18 -9.98
C MET A 227 -18.59 -9.61 -9.41
N GLY A 228 -19.05 -9.00 -8.31
CA GLY A 228 -20.29 -9.39 -7.64
C GLY A 228 -20.17 -10.71 -6.86
N PHE A 229 -18.97 -11.10 -6.46
CA PHE A 229 -18.70 -12.31 -5.67
C PHE A 229 -18.19 -11.97 -4.27
N ASP A 230 -18.12 -12.99 -3.41
CA ASP A 230 -17.60 -12.94 -2.05
C ASP A 230 -16.85 -14.25 -1.76
N PHE A 231 -16.17 -14.35 -0.63
CA PHE A 231 -15.44 -15.56 -0.23
C PHE A 231 -16.37 -16.76 0.05
N PRO A 232 -15.86 -18.00 -0.05
CA PRO A 232 -16.61 -19.19 0.31
C PRO A 232 -17.15 -19.14 1.75
N LYS A 233 -18.37 -19.64 1.96
CA LYS A 233 -19.04 -19.59 3.28
C LYS A 233 -18.56 -20.64 4.27
N ASN A 234 -17.81 -21.64 3.83
CA ASN A 234 -17.31 -22.75 4.64
C ASN A 234 -15.88 -22.54 5.17
N ILE A 235 -15.35 -21.32 5.12
CA ILE A 235 -14.03 -20.96 5.66
C ILE A 235 -14.14 -19.64 6.43
N SER A 236 -13.30 -19.46 7.45
CA SER A 236 -13.08 -18.14 8.05
C SER A 236 -12.14 -17.33 7.17
N VAL A 237 -12.33 -16.01 7.15
CA VAL A 237 -11.49 -15.07 6.40
C VAL A 237 -11.07 -13.95 7.34
N ILE A 238 -9.78 -13.86 7.57
CA ILE A 238 -9.14 -12.85 8.43
C ILE A 238 -8.06 -12.11 7.66
N ALA A 239 -7.64 -10.97 8.19
CA ALA A 239 -6.42 -10.32 7.76
C ALA A 239 -5.59 -9.79 8.92
N VAL A 240 -4.28 -9.79 8.70
CA VAL A 240 -3.29 -9.07 9.49
C VAL A 240 -2.37 -8.37 8.49
N CYS A 241 -2.44 -7.04 8.49
CA CYS A 241 -1.78 -6.19 7.50
C CYS A 241 -0.71 -5.33 8.19
N PRO A 242 0.57 -5.76 8.17
CA PRO A 242 1.67 -4.93 8.67
C PRO A 242 1.72 -3.60 7.91
N LYS A 243 1.74 -2.49 8.65
CA LYS A 243 1.84 -1.11 8.13
C LYS A 243 3.31 -0.76 7.86
N GLY A 244 3.89 -1.53 6.95
CA GLY A 244 5.28 -1.47 6.54
C GLY A 244 5.68 -2.60 5.60
N MET A 245 6.77 -2.38 4.87
CA MET A 245 7.28 -3.34 3.89
C MET A 245 7.82 -4.63 4.56
N GLY A 246 7.77 -5.76 3.86
CA GLY A 246 8.27 -7.04 4.40
C GLY A 246 9.69 -6.99 5.00
N PRO A 247 10.68 -6.35 4.34
CA PRO A 247 12.01 -6.16 4.93
C PRO A 247 12.01 -5.47 6.29
N SER A 248 11.17 -4.46 6.52
CA SER A 248 11.09 -3.76 7.82
C SER A 248 10.43 -4.63 8.88
N VAL A 249 9.40 -5.41 8.52
CA VAL A 249 8.76 -6.41 9.40
C VAL A 249 9.78 -7.40 9.96
N ARG A 250 10.70 -7.92 9.13
CA ARG A 250 11.76 -8.82 9.62
C ARG A 250 12.82 -8.06 10.42
N ARG A 251 13.28 -6.91 9.91
CA ARG A 251 14.39 -6.16 10.51
C ARG A 251 14.07 -5.71 11.94
N LEU A 252 12.92 -5.09 12.15
CA LEU A 252 12.51 -4.60 13.47
C LEU A 252 12.21 -5.76 14.43
N TYR A 253 11.63 -6.86 13.96
CA TYR A 253 11.44 -8.06 14.77
C TYR A 253 12.78 -8.63 15.29
N VAL A 254 13.80 -8.64 14.43
CA VAL A 254 15.16 -9.07 14.81
C VAL A 254 15.79 -8.09 15.81
N GLN A 255 15.68 -6.77 15.58
CA GLN A 255 16.12 -5.77 16.56
C GLN A 255 15.38 -5.93 17.91
N GLY A 256 14.11 -6.35 17.87
CA GLY A 256 13.27 -6.63 19.03
C GLY A 256 13.58 -7.92 19.80
N LYS A 257 14.59 -8.70 19.39
CA LYS A 257 15.09 -9.82 20.22
C LYS A 257 15.72 -9.33 21.53
N GLU A 258 16.36 -8.16 21.48
CA GLU A 258 17.01 -7.55 22.65
C GLU A 258 16.09 -6.56 23.39
N ILE A 259 15.06 -6.05 22.72
CA ILE A 259 14.17 -5.00 23.24
C ILE A 259 12.71 -5.39 22.99
N ASN A 260 11.95 -5.62 24.05
CA ASN A 260 10.55 -6.00 23.94
C ASN A 260 9.73 -4.93 23.19
N GLY A 261 8.82 -5.38 22.32
CA GLY A 261 7.88 -4.50 21.61
C GLY A 261 8.41 -3.82 20.34
N ALA A 262 9.56 -4.24 19.79
CA ALA A 262 10.00 -3.76 18.48
C ALA A 262 9.49 -4.62 17.32
N GLY A 263 8.92 -3.96 16.31
CA GLY A 263 8.32 -4.56 15.13
C GLY A 263 7.56 -3.52 14.31
N ILE A 264 6.73 -3.96 13.37
CA ILE A 264 5.86 -3.10 12.56
C ILE A 264 4.43 -3.22 13.06
N ASN A 265 3.75 -2.09 13.27
CA ASN A 265 2.33 -2.08 13.66
C ASN A 265 1.50 -2.82 12.61
N ALA A 266 0.38 -3.41 13.01
CA ALA A 266 -0.52 -4.05 12.07
C ALA A 266 -1.96 -3.62 12.32
N SER A 267 -2.74 -3.56 11.25
CA SER A 267 -4.19 -3.65 11.37
C SER A 267 -4.62 -5.12 11.29
N PHE A 268 -5.75 -5.47 11.87
CA PHE A 268 -6.37 -6.76 11.66
C PHE A 268 -7.85 -6.63 11.31
N ALA A 269 -8.37 -7.61 10.58
CA ALA A 269 -9.79 -7.70 10.23
C ALA A 269 -10.29 -9.13 10.35
N VAL A 270 -11.57 -9.27 10.70
CA VAL A 270 -12.32 -10.53 10.65
C VAL A 270 -13.49 -10.30 9.69
N HIS A 271 -13.38 -10.85 8.48
CA HIS A 271 -14.42 -10.73 7.44
C HIS A 271 -15.47 -11.82 7.57
N GLN A 272 -15.02 -13.05 7.86
CA GLN A 272 -15.88 -14.21 8.11
C GLN A 272 -15.32 -15.03 9.27
N ASP A 273 -16.19 -15.42 10.20
CA ASP A 273 -15.86 -16.31 11.30
C ASP A 273 -16.85 -17.48 11.33
N VAL A 274 -16.38 -18.70 11.07
CA VAL A 274 -17.24 -19.90 10.96
C VAL A 274 -17.35 -20.69 12.25
N ASP A 275 -16.47 -20.46 13.22
CA ASP A 275 -16.36 -21.28 14.43
C ASP A 275 -15.97 -20.53 15.71
N GLY A 276 -15.83 -19.20 15.64
CA GLY A 276 -15.55 -18.33 16.79
C GLY A 276 -14.06 -18.13 17.09
N ARG A 277 -13.16 -18.73 16.30
CA ARG A 277 -11.70 -18.65 16.54
C ARG A 277 -11.02 -17.50 15.79
N ALA A 278 -11.71 -16.86 14.85
CA ALA A 278 -11.09 -15.97 13.87
C ALA A 278 -10.34 -14.79 14.51
N THR A 279 -10.94 -14.14 15.51
CA THR A 279 -10.33 -12.98 16.19
C THR A 279 -9.04 -13.35 16.90
N ASP A 280 -9.05 -14.37 17.76
CA ASP A 280 -7.86 -14.78 18.52
C ASP A 280 -6.76 -15.31 17.60
N VAL A 281 -7.10 -15.99 16.49
CA VAL A 281 -6.11 -16.42 15.48
C VAL A 281 -5.49 -15.21 14.78
N ALA A 282 -6.27 -14.20 14.41
CA ALA A 282 -5.76 -12.96 13.79
C ALA A 282 -4.84 -12.20 14.75
N LEU A 283 -5.25 -12.04 16.00
CA LEU A 283 -4.43 -11.38 17.02
C LEU A 283 -3.16 -12.17 17.33
N GLY A 284 -3.25 -13.50 17.44
CA GLY A 284 -2.10 -14.39 17.63
C GLY A 284 -1.11 -14.30 16.47
N TRP A 285 -1.61 -14.24 15.23
CA TRP A 285 -0.77 -14.00 14.05
C TRP A 285 -0.06 -12.65 14.15
N SER A 286 -0.79 -11.55 14.42
CA SER A 286 -0.20 -10.22 14.56
C SER A 286 0.87 -10.14 15.65
N VAL A 287 0.59 -10.70 16.84
CA VAL A 287 1.54 -10.77 17.95
C VAL A 287 2.77 -11.60 17.55
N ALA A 288 2.60 -12.75 16.89
CA ALA A 288 3.70 -13.58 16.43
C ALA A 288 4.57 -12.92 15.34
N LEU A 289 4.03 -11.95 14.60
CA LEU A 289 4.82 -11.10 13.69
C LEU A 289 5.65 -10.04 14.42
N GLY A 290 5.36 -9.79 15.70
CA GLY A 290 6.01 -8.80 16.56
C GLY A 290 5.37 -7.41 16.51
N SER A 291 4.10 -7.29 16.13
CA SER A 291 3.45 -5.98 16.02
C SER A 291 3.39 -5.24 17.36
N PRO A 292 3.96 -4.02 17.47
CA PRO A 292 3.99 -3.25 18.73
C PRO A 292 2.59 -2.96 19.26
N PHE A 293 1.68 -2.62 18.37
CA PHE A 293 0.25 -2.70 18.62
C PHE A 293 -0.49 -3.16 17.35
N THR A 294 -1.66 -3.75 17.59
CA THR A 294 -2.59 -4.21 16.56
C THR A 294 -3.91 -3.46 16.73
N PHE A 295 -4.42 -2.85 15.67
CA PHE A 295 -5.70 -2.12 15.68
C PHE A 295 -6.73 -2.77 14.75
N ALA A 296 -8.02 -2.66 15.09
CA ALA A 296 -9.09 -3.26 14.29
C ALA A 296 -9.42 -2.40 13.06
N THR A 297 -9.67 -3.07 11.94
CA THR A 297 -10.21 -2.51 10.69
C THR A 297 -11.13 -3.55 10.01
N THR A 298 -11.64 -3.24 8.83
CA THR A 298 -12.26 -4.22 7.93
C THR A 298 -11.37 -4.45 6.71
N LEU A 299 -11.53 -5.57 6.01
CA LEU A 299 -10.87 -5.75 4.71
C LEU A 299 -11.19 -4.62 3.74
N GLU A 300 -12.40 -4.07 3.79
CA GLU A 300 -12.85 -3.00 2.91
C GLU A 300 -12.17 -1.67 3.20
N GLN A 301 -12.09 -1.27 4.47
CA GLN A 301 -11.36 -0.06 4.86
C GLN A 301 -9.87 -0.23 4.59
N GLU A 302 -9.30 -1.38 4.91
CA GLU A 302 -7.88 -1.64 4.73
C GLU A 302 -7.48 -1.55 3.26
N TYR A 303 -8.19 -2.21 2.32
CA TYR A 303 -7.77 -2.13 0.92
C TYR A 303 -7.94 -0.71 0.37
N LYS A 304 -8.93 0.04 0.86
CA LYS A 304 -9.16 1.43 0.44
C LYS A 304 -8.05 2.33 0.94
N SER A 305 -7.64 2.21 2.21
CA SER A 305 -6.60 3.05 2.79
C SER A 305 -5.20 2.68 2.28
N ASP A 306 -4.90 1.38 2.18
CA ASP A 306 -3.57 0.87 1.84
C ASP A 306 -3.21 1.13 0.36
N ILE A 307 -4.06 0.68 -0.58
CA ILE A 307 -3.85 0.90 -2.04
C ILE A 307 -3.74 2.40 -2.34
N PHE A 308 -4.54 3.21 -1.66
CA PHE A 308 -4.48 4.67 -1.74
C PHE A 308 -3.20 5.23 -1.11
N GLY A 309 -2.83 4.81 0.09
CA GLY A 309 -1.67 5.31 0.84
C GLY A 309 -0.36 5.09 0.08
N GLU A 310 -0.16 3.90 -0.50
CA GLU A 310 1.00 3.56 -1.33
C GLU A 310 1.10 4.38 -2.63
N ARG A 311 -0.01 5.00 -3.08
CA ARG A 311 -0.04 5.95 -4.21
C ARG A 311 0.11 7.39 -3.74
N GLY A 312 -0.38 7.68 -2.54
CA GLY A 312 -0.23 8.91 -1.81
C GLY A 312 1.16 9.02 -1.16
N ILE A 313 1.20 9.53 0.06
CA ILE A 313 2.43 9.99 0.72
C ILE A 313 3.46 8.87 0.94
N LEU A 314 3.04 7.61 1.04
CA LEU A 314 3.93 6.51 1.38
C LEU A 314 4.99 6.27 0.30
N LEU A 315 4.60 6.33 -0.98
CA LEU A 315 5.53 6.10 -2.10
C LEU A 315 5.32 7.06 -3.28
N GLY A 316 4.13 7.05 -3.90
CA GLY A 316 3.88 7.77 -5.15
C GLY A 316 4.00 9.29 -5.01
N ALA A 317 3.24 9.88 -4.10
CA ALA A 317 3.23 11.33 -3.92
C ALA A 317 4.57 11.88 -3.43
N VAL A 318 5.25 11.21 -2.49
CA VAL A 318 6.58 11.65 -2.05
C VAL A 318 7.61 11.57 -3.17
N HIS A 319 7.55 10.56 -4.06
CA HIS A 319 8.38 10.51 -5.27
C HIS A 319 8.09 11.70 -6.19
N GLY A 320 6.81 11.99 -6.48
CA GLY A 320 6.44 13.15 -7.29
C GLY A 320 6.90 14.49 -6.70
N VAL A 321 6.74 14.66 -5.38
CA VAL A 321 7.17 15.85 -4.64
C VAL A 321 8.68 16.07 -4.78
N VAL A 322 9.51 15.05 -4.56
CA VAL A 322 10.97 15.22 -4.61
C VAL A 322 11.48 15.48 -6.03
N GLU A 323 10.88 14.87 -7.05
CA GLU A 323 11.21 15.15 -8.46
C GLU A 323 10.88 16.60 -8.84
N CYS A 324 9.67 17.05 -8.47
CA CYS A 324 9.19 18.42 -8.70
C CYS A 324 10.09 19.45 -8.02
N LEU A 325 10.34 19.29 -6.71
CA LEU A 325 11.14 20.25 -5.94
C LEU A 325 12.62 20.24 -6.34
N PHE A 326 13.19 19.07 -6.65
CA PHE A 326 14.56 19.00 -7.15
C PHE A 326 14.70 19.82 -8.43
N ARG A 327 13.78 19.63 -9.38
CA ARG A 327 13.77 20.38 -10.65
C ARG A 327 13.65 21.87 -10.41
N ARG A 328 12.69 22.30 -9.58
CA ARG A 328 12.50 23.72 -9.22
C ARG A 328 13.76 24.34 -8.64
N TYR A 329 14.40 23.67 -7.69
CA TYR A 329 15.58 24.21 -7.02
C TYR A 329 16.75 24.36 -7.99
N VAL A 330 16.98 23.38 -8.86
CA VAL A 330 18.02 23.46 -9.88
C VAL A 330 17.74 24.55 -10.91
N GLU A 331 16.49 24.69 -11.36
CA GLU A 331 16.07 25.77 -12.27
C GLU A 331 16.26 27.16 -11.66
N ASN A 332 16.10 27.28 -10.35
CA ASN A 332 16.37 28.50 -9.58
C ASN A 332 17.85 28.69 -9.19
N GLY A 333 18.77 27.92 -9.79
CA GLY A 333 20.22 28.09 -9.64
C GLY A 333 20.86 27.37 -8.45
N MET A 334 20.10 26.53 -7.72
CA MET A 334 20.68 25.66 -6.69
C MET A 334 21.53 24.56 -7.33
N SER A 335 22.67 24.22 -6.74
CA SER A 335 23.46 23.08 -7.21
C SER A 335 22.67 21.77 -7.07
N GLU A 336 22.92 20.81 -7.96
CA GLU A 336 22.20 19.53 -7.93
C GLU A 336 22.33 18.81 -6.58
N ASP A 337 23.55 18.77 -6.04
CA ASP A 337 23.85 18.13 -4.76
C ASP A 337 23.07 18.78 -3.60
N LEU A 338 22.97 20.12 -3.60
CA LEU A 338 22.21 20.84 -2.58
C LEU A 338 20.69 20.70 -2.79
N ALA A 339 20.23 20.66 -4.04
CA ALA A 339 18.83 20.40 -4.38
C ALA A 339 18.40 19.00 -3.92
N TYR A 340 19.24 17.99 -4.09
CA TYR A 340 18.99 16.64 -3.57
C TYR A 340 18.94 16.62 -2.04
N LYS A 341 19.89 17.30 -1.38
CA LYS A 341 19.89 17.42 0.09
C LYS A 341 18.65 18.13 0.63
N ASN A 342 18.26 19.24 0.00
CA ASN A 342 17.08 20.04 0.39
C ASN A 342 15.75 19.37 0.01
N THR A 343 15.75 18.22 -0.67
CA THR A 343 14.54 17.46 -1.00
C THR A 343 14.56 16.10 -0.30
N VAL A 344 15.31 15.15 -0.85
CA VAL A 344 15.30 13.75 -0.40
C VAL A 344 15.91 13.61 0.99
N GLU A 345 17.10 14.16 1.25
CA GLU A 345 17.74 14.05 2.58
C GLU A 345 16.94 14.80 3.64
N CYS A 346 16.40 15.98 3.29
CA CYS A 346 15.51 16.76 4.15
C CYS A 346 14.28 15.96 4.59
N ILE A 347 13.53 15.40 3.64
CA ILE A 347 12.29 14.66 3.93
C ILE A 347 12.61 13.38 4.71
N THR A 348 13.56 12.58 4.21
CA THR A 348 13.81 11.23 4.72
C THR A 348 14.68 11.18 5.97
N GLY A 349 15.41 12.26 6.29
CA GLY A 349 16.20 12.42 7.49
C GLY A 349 15.48 13.25 8.55
N ILE A 350 15.80 14.54 8.65
CA ILE A 350 15.39 15.40 9.77
C ILE A 350 13.87 15.60 9.88
N VAL A 351 13.16 15.72 8.75
CA VAL A 351 11.69 15.85 8.76
C VAL A 351 11.04 14.56 9.26
N SER A 352 11.41 13.41 8.67
CA SER A 352 10.91 12.11 9.11
C SER A 352 11.21 11.85 10.59
N LYS A 353 12.44 12.07 11.04
CA LYS A 353 12.82 11.89 12.45
C LYS A 353 12.04 12.80 13.41
N THR A 354 11.81 14.05 13.00
CA THR A 354 11.07 15.01 13.83
C THR A 354 9.60 14.61 13.93
N ILE A 355 8.96 14.23 12.82
CA ILE A 355 7.58 13.74 12.81
C ILE A 355 7.46 12.43 13.60
N SER A 356 8.41 11.52 13.40
CA SER A 356 8.54 10.24 14.10
C SER A 356 8.69 10.40 15.61
N THR A 357 9.16 11.52 16.16
CA THR A 357 9.34 11.63 17.62
C THR A 357 8.48 12.68 18.28
N LYS A 358 8.10 13.73 17.54
CA LYS A 358 7.47 14.94 18.07
C LYS A 358 6.30 15.46 17.21
N GLY A 359 5.95 14.78 16.12
CA GLY A 359 4.85 15.17 15.23
C GLY A 359 5.15 16.34 14.29
N MET A 360 4.15 16.69 13.48
CA MET A 360 4.29 17.71 12.41
C MET A 360 4.46 19.13 12.95
N LEU A 361 3.78 19.49 14.04
CA LEU A 361 3.93 20.83 14.65
C LEU A 361 5.36 21.09 15.10
N ALA A 362 6.09 20.08 15.55
CA ALA A 362 7.49 20.22 15.94
C ALA A 362 8.40 20.57 14.74
N VAL A 363 8.06 20.12 13.53
CA VAL A 363 8.76 20.54 12.31
C VAL A 363 8.57 22.04 12.12
N TYR A 364 7.33 22.52 12.09
CA TYR A 364 7.01 23.94 11.90
C TYR A 364 7.62 24.83 13.01
N ASN A 365 7.48 24.42 14.27
CA ASN A 365 7.98 25.17 15.42
C ASN A 365 9.51 25.23 15.50
N SER A 366 10.22 24.30 14.87
CA SER A 366 11.70 24.30 14.81
C SER A 366 12.28 25.26 13.78
N LEU A 367 11.44 25.82 12.90
CA LEU A 367 11.86 26.77 11.87
C LEU A 367 12.07 28.17 12.47
N SER A 368 12.98 28.94 11.85
CA SER A 368 13.08 30.39 12.09
C SER A 368 11.81 31.10 11.62
N GLU A 369 11.59 32.35 12.02
CA GLU A 369 10.42 33.12 11.60
C GLU A 369 10.33 33.29 10.07
N ASP A 370 11.45 33.50 9.38
CA ASP A 370 11.47 33.51 7.92
C ASP A 370 11.27 32.11 7.32
N GLY A 371 11.72 31.06 8.00
CA GLY A 371 11.44 29.68 7.64
C GLY A 371 9.95 29.35 7.75
N LYS A 372 9.26 29.82 8.79
CA LYS A 372 7.80 29.66 8.95
C LYS A 372 7.04 30.30 7.81
N LYS A 373 7.41 31.52 7.38
CA LYS A 373 6.82 32.17 6.20
C LYS A 373 6.98 31.33 4.93
N GLN A 374 8.17 30.74 4.71
CA GLN A 374 8.41 29.86 3.57
C GLN A 374 7.60 28.56 3.65
N PHE A 375 7.50 27.97 4.85
CA PHE A 375 6.67 26.81 5.10
C PHE A 375 5.20 27.12 4.80
N GLU A 376 4.67 28.24 5.30
CA GLU A 376 3.27 28.63 5.12
C GLU A 376 2.95 28.91 3.65
N ALA A 377 3.85 29.59 2.92
CA ALA A 377 3.69 29.80 1.48
C ALA A 377 3.61 28.47 0.72
N ALA A 378 4.53 27.54 1.01
CA ALA A 378 4.54 26.22 0.39
C ALA A 378 3.30 25.39 0.78
N TYR A 379 2.94 25.39 2.06
CA TYR A 379 1.83 24.62 2.60
C TYR A 379 0.50 25.11 1.99
N SER A 380 0.26 26.42 2.06
CA SER A 380 -0.94 27.05 1.54
C SER A 380 -1.11 26.81 0.03
N ALA A 381 -0.02 26.83 -0.73
CA ALA A 381 -0.08 26.61 -2.18
C ALA A 381 -0.22 25.14 -2.58
N SER A 382 0.27 24.20 -1.75
CA SER A 382 0.36 22.78 -2.10
C SER A 382 -0.80 21.94 -1.57
N TYR A 383 -1.47 22.36 -0.49
CA TYR A 383 -2.50 21.56 0.17
C TYR A 383 -3.62 21.10 -0.78
N TYR A 384 -4.25 22.03 -1.50
CA TYR A 384 -5.36 21.69 -2.40
C TYR A 384 -4.92 20.96 -3.68
N PRO A 385 -3.81 21.34 -4.36
CA PRO A 385 -3.28 20.55 -5.46
C PRO A 385 -2.96 19.10 -5.07
N CYS A 386 -2.40 18.87 -3.88
CA CYS A 386 -2.19 17.52 -3.36
C CYS A 386 -3.52 16.81 -3.09
N MET A 387 -4.47 17.49 -2.43
CA MET A 387 -5.81 16.97 -2.14
C MET A 387 -6.54 16.53 -3.42
N ASP A 388 -6.41 17.28 -4.52
CA ASP A 388 -7.05 16.97 -5.81
C ASP A 388 -6.65 15.56 -6.30
N ILE A 389 -5.34 15.31 -6.43
CA ILE A 389 -4.83 14.02 -6.90
C ILE A 389 -5.08 12.90 -5.89
N LEU A 390 -4.97 13.19 -4.59
CA LEU A 390 -5.33 12.22 -3.55
C LEU A 390 -6.81 11.83 -3.66
N TYR A 391 -7.68 12.81 -3.88
CA TYR A 391 -9.11 12.58 -3.94
C TYR A 391 -9.49 11.73 -5.15
N GLU A 392 -8.95 12.05 -6.33
CA GLU A 392 -9.07 11.22 -7.54
C GLU A 392 -8.61 9.78 -7.27
N CYS A 393 -7.42 9.63 -6.68
CA CYS A 393 -6.84 8.32 -6.39
C CYS A 393 -7.71 7.49 -5.45
N TYR A 394 -8.22 8.08 -4.37
CA TYR A 394 -9.06 7.36 -3.42
C TYR A 394 -10.35 6.85 -4.08
N GLU A 395 -11.02 7.69 -4.88
CA GLU A 395 -12.25 7.28 -5.58
C GLU A 395 -11.98 6.18 -6.61
N ASP A 396 -10.85 6.24 -7.34
CA ASP A 396 -10.42 5.18 -8.26
C ASP A 396 -10.21 3.83 -7.53
N VAL A 397 -9.68 3.86 -6.31
CA VAL A 397 -9.52 2.67 -5.47
C VAL A 397 -10.87 2.17 -4.97
N ALA A 398 -11.68 3.06 -4.37
CA ALA A 398 -12.96 2.70 -3.76
C ALA A 398 -13.97 2.15 -4.78
N THR A 399 -13.92 2.62 -6.03
CA THR A 399 -14.75 2.13 -7.14
C THR A 399 -14.25 0.82 -7.77
N GLY A 400 -13.07 0.33 -7.38
CA GLY A 400 -12.45 -0.88 -7.92
C GLY A 400 -11.72 -0.66 -9.26
N SER A 401 -11.69 0.56 -9.78
CA SER A 401 -10.99 0.92 -11.02
C SER A 401 -9.48 0.66 -10.90
N GLU A 402 -8.90 1.06 -9.77
CA GLU A 402 -7.47 0.87 -9.51
C GLU A 402 -7.09 -0.59 -9.30
N ILE A 403 -7.94 -1.35 -8.58
CA ILE A 403 -7.78 -2.80 -8.40
C ILE A 403 -7.78 -3.50 -9.78
N ARG A 404 -8.75 -3.17 -10.64
CA ARG A 404 -8.81 -3.72 -12.00
C ARG A 404 -7.56 -3.36 -12.81
N SER A 405 -7.09 -2.13 -12.71
CA SER A 405 -5.86 -1.67 -13.36
C SER A 405 -4.65 -2.51 -12.95
N VAL A 406 -4.49 -2.79 -11.65
CA VAL A 406 -3.42 -3.64 -11.10
C VAL A 406 -3.49 -5.08 -11.63
N VAL A 407 -4.69 -5.69 -11.63
CA VAL A 407 -4.87 -7.04 -12.19
C VAL A 407 -4.42 -7.09 -13.65
N LEU A 408 -4.89 -6.14 -14.48
CA LEU A 408 -4.52 -6.10 -15.89
C LEU A 408 -3.05 -5.78 -16.10
N ALA A 409 -2.42 -4.97 -15.24
CA ALA A 409 -0.99 -4.72 -15.27
C ALA A 409 -0.18 -5.99 -14.99
N GLY A 410 -0.57 -6.78 -13.99
CA GLY A 410 0.05 -8.07 -13.70
C GLY A 410 0.04 -9.02 -14.90
N ARG A 411 -1.09 -9.07 -15.64
CA ARG A 411 -1.21 -9.86 -16.86
C ARG A 411 -0.33 -9.35 -18.02
N ARG A 412 -0.01 -8.05 -18.07
CA ARG A 412 0.89 -7.45 -19.08
C ARG A 412 2.37 -7.73 -18.83
N PHE A 413 2.73 -8.35 -17.71
CA PHE A 413 4.11 -8.82 -17.47
C PHE A 413 4.50 -10.04 -18.30
N GLN A 414 3.56 -10.61 -19.06
CA GLN A 414 3.80 -11.71 -19.98
C GLN A 414 3.32 -11.32 -21.38
N GLU A 415 3.87 -11.98 -22.40
CA GLU A 415 3.40 -11.84 -23.78
C GLU A 415 1.98 -12.38 -23.90
N LYS A 416 1.09 -11.62 -24.51
CA LYS A 416 -0.30 -12.03 -24.80
C LYS A 416 -0.84 -11.20 -25.96
N GLU A 417 -1.83 -11.73 -26.68
CA GLU A 417 -2.51 -11.00 -27.77
C GLU A 417 -1.56 -10.49 -28.88
N GLY A 418 -0.42 -11.15 -29.08
CA GLY A 418 0.61 -10.73 -30.04
C GLY A 418 1.42 -9.50 -29.61
N LEU A 419 1.28 -9.05 -28.37
CA LEU A 419 2.03 -7.93 -27.79
C LEU A 419 3.16 -8.43 -26.87
N PRO A 420 4.26 -7.66 -26.78
CA PRO A 420 5.40 -8.03 -25.93
C PRO A 420 5.04 -7.94 -24.44
N ALA A 421 5.86 -8.58 -23.60
CA ALA A 421 5.80 -8.43 -22.15
C ALA A 421 6.35 -7.05 -21.71
N PHE A 422 5.69 -6.43 -20.73
CA PHE A 422 6.09 -5.14 -20.16
C PHE A 422 6.36 -5.23 -18.64
N PRO A 423 7.45 -5.89 -18.21
CA PRO A 423 7.84 -5.84 -16.80
C PRO A 423 8.18 -4.42 -16.37
N MET A 424 8.04 -4.11 -15.07
CA MET A 424 8.34 -2.79 -14.54
C MET A 424 9.81 -2.39 -14.77
N GLY A 425 10.04 -1.18 -15.28
CA GLY A 425 11.36 -0.58 -15.43
C GLY A 425 11.92 0.03 -14.14
N LYS A 426 13.18 0.47 -14.20
CA LYS A 426 13.88 1.18 -13.12
C LYS A 426 13.42 2.65 -13.05
N ILE A 427 13.29 3.18 -11.84
CA ILE A 427 12.86 4.56 -11.60
C ILE A 427 13.96 5.47 -11.03
N ASP A 428 15.14 4.91 -10.74
CA ASP A 428 16.27 5.57 -10.06
C ASP A 428 17.47 5.83 -10.99
N GLN A 429 17.27 5.79 -12.30
CA GLN A 429 18.35 6.01 -13.28
C GLN A 429 18.34 7.41 -13.89
N THR A 430 17.38 8.27 -13.51
CA THR A 430 17.29 9.66 -13.98
C THR A 430 18.26 10.57 -13.21
N ARG A 431 18.35 11.82 -13.67
CA ARG A 431 19.30 12.85 -13.21
C ARG A 431 19.44 12.93 -11.68
N MET A 432 18.34 13.17 -10.96
CA MET A 432 18.41 13.41 -9.52
C MET A 432 18.85 12.18 -8.71
N TRP A 433 18.57 10.99 -9.20
CA TRP A 433 18.93 9.75 -8.51
C TRP A 433 20.42 9.43 -8.66
N LYS A 434 21.01 9.78 -9.81
CA LYS A 434 22.47 9.75 -10.00
C LYS A 434 23.19 10.81 -9.17
N VAL A 435 22.58 11.98 -8.97
CA VAL A 435 23.07 12.96 -7.98
C VAL A 435 23.01 12.36 -6.58
N GLY A 436 21.92 11.69 -6.22
CA GLY A 436 21.76 11.02 -4.93
C GLY A 436 22.82 9.95 -4.65
N GLU A 437 23.24 9.18 -5.66
CA GLU A 437 24.38 8.25 -5.53
C GLU A 437 25.66 8.99 -5.12
N ARG A 438 25.98 10.11 -5.77
CA ARG A 438 27.15 10.94 -5.43
C ARG A 438 27.04 11.56 -4.04
N VAL A 439 25.88 12.11 -3.70
CA VAL A 439 25.62 12.72 -2.38
C VAL A 439 25.83 11.69 -1.27
N ARG A 440 25.29 10.47 -1.43
CA ARG A 440 25.42 9.40 -0.43
C ARG A 440 26.83 8.84 -0.33
N ALA A 441 27.59 8.82 -1.43
CA ALA A 441 28.97 8.30 -1.43
C ALA A 441 29.92 9.08 -0.49
N VAL A 442 29.63 10.34 -0.21
CA VAL A 442 30.41 11.20 0.70
C VAL A 442 29.64 11.60 1.96
N ARG A 443 28.44 11.04 2.18
CA ARG A 443 27.59 11.38 3.32
C ARG A 443 28.15 10.76 4.61
N PRO A 444 28.34 11.54 5.70
CA PRO A 444 28.72 10.98 6.99
C PRO A 444 27.67 10.00 7.53
N LYS A 445 28.11 9.02 8.33
CA LYS A 445 27.20 8.10 9.02
C LYS A 445 26.34 8.88 10.02
N GLY A 446 25.02 8.68 9.95
CA GLY A 446 24.07 9.35 10.85
C GLY A 446 23.69 10.78 10.45
N ASP A 447 24.08 11.23 9.26
CA ASP A 447 23.62 12.50 8.70
C ASP A 447 22.08 12.49 8.53
N LEU A 448 21.41 13.56 8.97
CA LEU A 448 19.95 13.73 8.88
C LEU A 448 19.53 14.68 7.77
N GLY A 449 20.48 15.22 7.00
CA GLY A 449 20.23 16.24 5.99
C GLY A 449 19.80 17.59 6.58
N PRO A 450 19.66 18.61 5.71
CA PRO A 450 19.20 19.93 6.10
C PRO A 450 17.68 19.96 6.32
N LEU A 451 17.20 20.86 7.17
CA LEU A 451 15.76 21.18 7.26
C LEU A 451 15.46 22.36 6.32
N HIS A 452 14.96 22.07 5.12
CA HIS A 452 14.58 23.08 4.14
C HIS A 452 13.10 23.50 4.34
N PRO A 453 12.79 24.75 4.71
CA PRO A 453 11.44 25.15 5.13
C PRO A 453 10.36 24.96 4.06
N PHE A 454 10.67 25.35 2.81
CA PHE A 454 9.74 25.18 1.69
C PHE A 454 9.42 23.70 1.42
N THR A 455 10.43 22.83 1.49
CA THR A 455 10.27 21.38 1.29
C THR A 455 9.40 20.79 2.39
N ALA A 456 9.66 21.18 3.65
CA ALA A 456 8.85 20.78 4.79
C ALA A 456 7.38 21.22 4.61
N GLY A 457 7.13 22.45 4.13
CA GLY A 457 5.78 22.95 3.87
C GLY A 457 5.01 22.13 2.83
N VAL A 458 5.66 21.77 1.70
CA VAL A 458 5.02 20.91 0.68
C VAL A 458 4.74 19.50 1.23
N PHE A 459 5.72 18.88 1.89
CA PHE A 459 5.56 17.52 2.41
C PHE A 459 4.50 17.42 3.51
N VAL A 460 4.47 18.38 4.43
CA VAL A 460 3.45 18.41 5.50
C VAL A 460 2.07 18.77 4.95
N ALA A 461 1.96 19.61 3.91
CA ALA A 461 0.68 19.84 3.24
C ALA A 461 0.13 18.58 2.57
N LEU A 462 0.98 17.80 1.90
CA LEU A 462 0.60 16.49 1.35
C LEU A 462 0.12 15.55 2.46
N MET A 463 0.84 15.47 3.58
CA MET A 463 0.48 14.64 4.72
C MET A 463 -0.89 15.01 5.30
N MET A 464 -1.12 16.31 5.53
CA MET A 464 -2.39 16.81 6.06
C MET A 464 -3.55 16.67 5.07
N ALA A 465 -3.30 16.81 3.77
CA ALA A 465 -4.31 16.57 2.74
C ALA A 465 -4.74 15.09 2.73
N GLN A 466 -3.79 14.16 2.86
CA GLN A 466 -4.09 12.73 2.95
C GLN A 466 -4.90 12.39 4.20
N ILE A 467 -4.49 12.93 5.35
CA ILE A 467 -5.19 12.76 6.64
C ILE A 467 -6.63 13.22 6.54
N GLU A 468 -6.86 14.43 6.02
CA GLU A 468 -8.21 15.00 5.92
C GLU A 468 -9.08 14.20 4.95
N LEU A 469 -8.52 13.73 3.83
CA LEU A 469 -9.28 12.90 2.89
C LEU A 469 -9.75 11.60 3.54
N LEU A 470 -8.84 10.84 4.16
CA LEU A 470 -9.20 9.59 4.84
C LEU A 470 -10.20 9.82 5.98
N ARG A 471 -10.05 10.92 6.73
CA ARG A 471 -11.02 11.34 7.75
C ARG A 471 -12.42 11.56 7.15
N LYS A 472 -12.52 12.30 6.03
CA LYS A 472 -13.80 12.51 5.32
C LYS A 472 -14.39 11.23 4.73
N LYS A 473 -13.54 10.24 4.47
CA LYS A 473 -13.93 8.91 3.98
C LYS A 473 -14.29 7.91 5.08
N GLY A 474 -14.22 8.31 6.36
CA GLY A 474 -14.74 7.55 7.50
C GLY A 474 -13.78 6.53 8.10
N HIS A 475 -12.48 6.62 7.76
CA HIS A 475 -11.44 5.77 8.35
C HIS A 475 -11.16 6.14 9.82
N SER A 476 -10.74 5.15 10.61
CA SER A 476 -10.33 5.35 12.01
C SER A 476 -9.04 6.18 12.11
N TYR A 477 -8.80 6.83 13.25
CA TYR A 477 -7.56 7.59 13.43
C TYR A 477 -6.33 6.69 13.47
N SER A 478 -6.43 5.49 14.05
CA SER A 478 -5.32 4.54 14.01
C SER A 478 -4.93 4.16 12.58
N GLU A 479 -5.90 3.92 11.70
CA GLU A 479 -5.64 3.64 10.29
C GLU A 479 -5.06 4.86 9.59
N ILE A 480 -5.67 6.04 9.74
CA ILE A 480 -5.21 7.30 9.15
C ILE A 480 -3.75 7.60 9.50
N ILE A 481 -3.42 7.52 10.80
CA ILE A 481 -2.08 7.88 11.30
C ILE A 481 -1.04 6.86 10.85
N ASN A 482 -1.37 5.56 10.80
CA ASN A 482 -0.42 4.57 10.30
C ASN A 482 -0.19 4.72 8.78
N GLU A 483 -1.25 4.89 8.00
CA GLU A 483 -1.22 4.96 6.53
C GLU A 483 -0.72 6.30 5.96
N SER A 484 -0.68 7.35 6.78
CA SER A 484 -0.30 8.69 6.33
C SER A 484 0.94 9.25 7.01
N LEU A 485 1.40 8.64 8.10
CA LEU A 485 2.47 9.20 8.92
C LEU A 485 3.45 8.13 9.41
N ILE A 486 3.01 7.19 10.26
CA ILE A 486 3.92 6.25 10.94
C ILE A 486 4.63 5.37 9.91
N GLU A 487 3.91 4.77 8.97
CA GLU A 487 4.54 3.92 7.97
C GLU A 487 5.55 4.69 7.11
N ALA A 488 5.22 5.93 6.71
CA ALA A 488 6.12 6.78 5.95
C ALA A 488 7.44 7.02 6.71
N VAL A 489 7.37 7.48 7.96
CA VAL A 489 8.54 7.96 8.70
C VAL A 489 9.31 6.87 9.43
N ASP A 490 8.65 5.78 9.84
CA ASP A 490 9.25 4.72 10.67
C ASP A 490 9.56 3.44 9.88
N SER A 491 9.00 3.27 8.68
CA SER A 491 9.26 2.12 7.81
C SER A 491 9.85 2.49 6.45
N LEU A 492 9.21 3.38 5.68
CA LEU A 492 9.52 3.56 4.25
C LEU A 492 10.66 4.55 3.98
N ASN A 493 10.57 5.77 4.49
CA ASN A 493 11.55 6.83 4.29
C ASN A 493 12.99 6.42 4.67
N PRO A 494 13.24 5.62 5.72
CA PRO A 494 14.58 5.10 6.01
C PRO A 494 15.23 4.35 4.84
N PHE A 495 14.46 3.64 4.00
CA PHE A 495 14.99 2.97 2.81
C PHE A 495 15.33 3.97 1.70
N MET A 496 14.51 5.00 1.50
CA MET A 496 14.84 6.07 0.56
C MET A 496 16.07 6.84 1.01
N HIS A 497 16.21 7.10 2.31
CA HIS A 497 17.40 7.72 2.88
C HIS A 497 18.65 6.86 2.67
N ALA A 498 18.52 5.53 2.81
CA ALA A 498 19.64 4.60 2.65
C ALA A 498 20.14 4.57 1.20
N ARG A 499 19.26 4.42 0.21
CA ARG A 499 19.66 4.11 -1.18
C ARG A 499 18.80 4.74 -2.30
N GLY A 500 17.98 5.73 -1.98
CA GLY A 500 17.13 6.44 -2.94
C GLY A 500 15.80 5.72 -3.22
N VAL A 501 14.98 6.31 -4.08
CA VAL A 501 13.55 5.95 -4.22
C VAL A 501 13.31 4.49 -4.59
N SER A 502 14.11 3.92 -5.48
CA SER A 502 13.96 2.51 -5.89
C SER A 502 14.13 1.56 -4.71
N PHE A 503 15.03 1.85 -3.78
CA PHE A 503 15.23 1.02 -2.60
C PHE A 503 14.05 1.05 -1.64
N MET A 504 13.26 2.11 -1.64
CA MET A 504 11.99 2.17 -0.91
C MET A 504 10.87 1.50 -1.72
N VAL A 505 10.61 1.98 -2.94
CA VAL A 505 9.47 1.57 -3.77
C VAL A 505 9.56 0.10 -4.17
N ASP A 506 10.71 -0.35 -4.67
CA ASP A 506 10.83 -1.70 -5.24
C ASP A 506 10.95 -2.79 -4.17
N ASN A 507 11.17 -2.45 -2.90
CA ASN A 507 11.05 -3.39 -1.78
C ASN A 507 9.60 -3.66 -1.34
N CYS A 508 8.64 -2.79 -1.73
CA CYS A 508 7.22 -2.97 -1.44
C CYS A 508 6.55 -4.02 -2.36
N SER A 509 5.22 -4.15 -2.25
CA SER A 509 4.40 -5.09 -3.02
C SER A 509 4.40 -4.75 -4.53
N THR A 510 3.90 -5.65 -5.37
CA THR A 510 3.76 -5.35 -6.81
C THR A 510 2.72 -4.25 -7.05
N THR A 511 1.65 -4.24 -6.25
CA THR A 511 0.58 -3.23 -6.27
C THR A 511 1.14 -1.85 -5.91
N ALA A 512 1.96 -1.77 -4.85
CA ALA A 512 2.67 -0.57 -4.43
C ALA A 512 3.58 -0.01 -5.52
N ARG A 513 4.37 -0.89 -6.13
CA ARG A 513 5.32 -0.53 -7.18
C ARG A 513 4.64 0.01 -8.43
N LEU A 514 3.52 -0.59 -8.82
CA LEU A 514 2.68 -0.12 -9.92
C LEU A 514 1.99 1.21 -9.57
N GLY A 515 1.45 1.32 -8.36
CA GLY A 515 0.79 2.52 -7.85
C GLY A 515 1.73 3.72 -7.84
N SER A 516 2.90 3.58 -7.22
CA SER A 516 3.92 4.63 -7.20
C SER A 516 4.28 5.10 -8.62
N ARG A 517 4.50 4.17 -9.56
CA ARG A 517 4.82 4.50 -10.97
C ARG A 517 3.69 5.18 -11.73
N LYS A 518 2.43 4.84 -11.42
CA LYS A 518 1.25 5.47 -12.05
C LYS A 518 1.01 6.88 -11.49
N TRP A 519 1.14 7.07 -10.18
CA TRP A 519 0.66 8.26 -9.50
C TRP A 519 1.73 9.29 -9.15
N ALA A 520 3.02 8.91 -9.00
CA ALA A 520 4.09 9.88 -8.77
C ALA A 520 4.15 11.00 -9.83
N PRO A 521 4.01 10.71 -11.15
CA PRO A 521 3.98 11.77 -12.16
C PRO A 521 2.80 12.74 -12.00
N ARG A 522 1.66 12.29 -11.45
CA ARG A 522 0.48 13.15 -11.24
C ARG A 522 0.76 14.21 -10.17
N PHE A 523 1.42 13.83 -9.08
CA PHE A 523 1.82 14.75 -8.02
C PHE A 523 2.91 15.73 -8.48
N ASP A 524 3.90 15.26 -9.25
CA ASP A 524 4.91 16.14 -9.86
C ASP A 524 4.25 17.22 -10.73
N TYR A 525 3.35 16.80 -11.61
CA TYR A 525 2.68 17.70 -12.54
C TYR A 525 1.75 18.68 -11.83
N ILE A 526 0.92 18.23 -10.89
CA ILE A 526 -0.05 19.13 -10.22
C ILE A 526 0.67 20.19 -9.38
N LEU A 527 1.78 19.83 -8.71
CA LEU A 527 2.59 20.76 -7.96
C LEU A 527 3.26 21.77 -8.88
N THR A 528 3.86 21.30 -9.99
CA THR A 528 4.49 22.18 -10.97
C THR A 528 3.49 23.15 -11.61
N GLN A 529 2.31 22.66 -11.99
CA GLN A 529 1.31 23.44 -12.73
C GLN A 529 0.51 24.40 -11.86
N GLN A 530 0.28 24.07 -10.59
CA GLN A 530 -0.60 24.84 -9.72
C GLN A 530 0.14 25.41 -8.51
N ALA A 531 0.72 24.55 -7.67
CA ALA A 531 1.31 24.98 -6.40
C ALA A 531 2.50 25.94 -6.61
N LEU A 532 3.45 25.56 -7.47
CA LEU A 532 4.63 26.37 -7.75
C LEU A 532 4.27 27.67 -8.47
N VAL A 533 3.31 27.62 -9.41
CA VAL A 533 2.77 28.81 -10.09
C VAL A 533 2.14 29.78 -9.10
N ALA A 534 1.36 29.27 -8.14
CA ALA A 534 0.73 30.11 -7.12
C ALA A 534 1.78 30.79 -6.21
N VAL A 535 2.84 30.08 -5.85
CA VAL A 535 3.98 30.64 -5.10
C VAL A 535 4.68 31.73 -5.90
N ASP A 536 5.00 31.46 -7.18
CA ASP A 536 5.70 32.41 -8.05
C ASP A 536 4.86 33.67 -8.36
N ALA A 537 3.54 33.52 -8.39
CA ALA A 537 2.59 34.63 -8.51
C ALA A 537 2.43 35.46 -7.22
N GLY A 538 3.06 35.06 -6.10
CA GLY A 538 2.91 35.74 -4.82
C GLY A 538 1.49 35.66 -4.26
N THR A 539 0.79 34.53 -4.50
CA THR A 539 -0.59 34.33 -4.02
C THR A 539 -0.63 34.50 -2.49
N PRO A 540 -1.60 35.26 -1.95
CA PRO A 540 -1.73 35.44 -0.50
C PRO A 540 -1.85 34.10 0.25
N ILE A 541 -1.19 34.00 1.39
CA ILE A 541 -1.25 32.83 2.27
C ILE A 541 -2.69 32.67 2.78
N ASN A 542 -3.25 31.48 2.62
CA ASN A 542 -4.55 31.12 3.14
C ASN A 542 -4.45 30.93 4.67
N GLN A 543 -4.84 31.95 5.43
CA GLN A 543 -4.75 31.94 6.89
C GLN A 543 -5.64 30.87 7.53
N ASP A 544 -6.78 30.53 6.93
CA ASP A 544 -7.65 29.47 7.44
C ASP A 544 -6.96 28.10 7.33
N LEU A 545 -6.26 27.83 6.22
CA LEU A 545 -5.48 26.59 6.08
C LEU A 545 -4.36 26.48 7.12
N ILE A 546 -3.65 27.58 7.39
CA ILE A 546 -2.58 27.58 8.39
C ILE A 546 -3.16 27.44 9.79
N SER A 547 -4.22 28.17 10.12
CA SER A 547 -4.90 28.04 11.41
C SER A 547 -5.42 26.62 11.62
N ASN A 548 -6.08 26.05 10.61
CA ASN A 548 -6.59 24.67 10.67
C ASN A 548 -5.45 23.66 10.84
N PHE A 549 -4.33 23.83 10.14
CA PHE A 549 -3.14 23.01 10.37
C PHE A 549 -2.67 23.10 11.82
N LEU A 550 -2.50 24.30 12.37
CA LEU A 550 -1.97 24.49 13.72
C LEU A 550 -2.90 23.96 14.82
N SER A 551 -4.22 23.95 14.57
CA SER A 551 -5.23 23.48 15.52
C SER A 551 -5.78 22.08 15.20
N ASP A 552 -5.28 21.37 14.20
CA ASP A 552 -5.87 20.09 13.79
C ASP A 552 -5.75 19.05 14.93
N PRO A 553 -6.85 18.38 15.31
CA PRO A 553 -6.84 17.44 16.42
C PRO A 553 -5.96 16.19 16.17
N VAL A 554 -5.54 15.94 14.91
CA VAL A 554 -4.63 14.83 14.59
C VAL A 554 -3.29 14.96 15.32
N HIS A 555 -2.82 16.17 15.64
CA HIS A 555 -1.54 16.33 16.34
C HIS A 555 -1.57 15.66 17.72
N GLY A 556 -2.65 15.86 18.48
CA GLY A 556 -2.84 15.17 19.77
C GLY A 556 -3.04 13.66 19.60
N ALA A 557 -3.73 13.22 18.55
CA ALA A 557 -3.88 11.78 18.26
C ALA A 557 -2.53 11.13 17.90
N ILE A 558 -1.67 11.82 17.15
CA ILE A 558 -0.31 11.36 16.82
C ILE A 558 0.53 11.22 18.09
N GLU A 559 0.42 12.13 19.05
CA GLU A 559 1.12 12.03 20.35
C GLU A 559 0.68 10.79 21.15
N VAL A 560 -0.60 10.40 21.07
CA VAL A 560 -1.08 9.16 21.70
C VAL A 560 -0.52 7.94 20.97
N CYS A 561 -0.62 7.87 19.63
CA CYS A 561 -0.05 6.77 18.84
C CYS A 561 1.48 6.68 19.00
N ALA A 562 2.16 7.81 19.19
CA ALA A 562 3.59 7.88 19.40
C ALA A 562 4.07 7.08 20.61
N GLN A 563 3.25 7.02 21.67
CA GLN A 563 3.53 6.27 22.90
C GLN A 563 3.38 4.76 22.72
N LEU A 564 2.81 4.32 21.59
CA LEU A 564 2.63 2.90 21.24
C LEU A 564 3.73 2.37 20.34
N ARG A 565 4.63 3.24 19.86
CA ARG A 565 5.69 2.85 18.93
C ARG A 565 6.77 2.01 19.61
N PRO A 566 7.50 1.19 18.84
CA PRO A 566 8.78 0.63 19.26
C PRO A 566 9.68 1.71 19.85
N THR A 567 10.44 1.36 20.87
CA THR A 567 11.52 2.22 21.40
C THR A 567 12.79 2.17 20.52
N VAL A 568 12.74 1.46 19.40
CA VAL A 568 13.88 1.19 18.52
C VAL A 568 13.57 1.68 17.11
N ASP A 569 14.39 2.61 16.63
CA ASP A 569 14.37 3.04 15.24
C ASP A 569 14.87 1.91 14.33
N ILE A 570 14.27 1.81 13.13
CA ILE A 570 14.73 0.84 12.14
C ILE A 570 16.15 1.20 11.67
N SER A 571 17.03 0.20 11.69
CA SER A 571 18.37 0.32 11.13
C SER A 571 18.39 -0.28 9.72
N VAL A 572 18.52 0.57 8.69
CA VAL A 572 18.60 0.16 7.28
C VAL A 572 19.98 0.49 6.70
N PRO A 573 20.93 -0.46 6.72
CA PRO A 573 22.24 -0.23 6.11
C PRO A 573 22.16 -0.33 4.57
N PRO A 574 23.07 0.31 3.82
CA PRO A 574 23.07 0.23 2.35
C PRO A 574 23.22 -1.20 1.80
N ASP A 575 23.98 -2.03 2.49
CA ASP A 575 24.26 -3.45 2.19
C ASP A 575 23.25 -4.41 2.84
N ALA A 576 22.04 -3.93 3.18
CA ALA A 576 21.01 -4.74 3.82
C ALA A 576 20.76 -6.07 3.10
N ASP A 577 20.90 -7.18 3.83
CA ASP A 577 20.69 -8.55 3.38
C ASP A 577 19.23 -9.02 3.51
N PHE A 578 18.45 -8.32 4.33
CA PHE A 578 17.04 -8.60 4.61
C PHE A 578 16.06 -8.02 3.57
N VAL A 579 16.56 -7.32 2.55
CA VAL A 579 15.76 -6.78 1.43
C VAL A 579 15.49 -7.84 0.36
N ARG A 580 14.66 -7.48 -0.63
CA ARG A 580 14.40 -8.33 -1.79
C ARG A 580 15.72 -8.76 -2.46
N PRO A 581 15.88 -10.04 -2.84
CA PRO A 581 17.11 -10.57 -3.40
C PRO A 581 17.69 -9.74 -4.56
N GLU A 582 16.84 -9.27 -5.47
CA GLU A 582 17.21 -8.47 -6.63
C GLU A 582 17.69 -7.04 -6.29
N LEU A 583 17.50 -6.59 -5.05
CA LEU A 583 17.93 -5.26 -4.57
C LEU A 583 19.15 -5.31 -3.64
N ARG A 584 19.57 -6.51 -3.23
CA ARG A 584 20.81 -6.71 -2.45
C ARG A 584 21.99 -6.32 -3.32
N GLN A 585 22.90 -5.52 -2.75
CA GLN A 585 24.21 -5.28 -3.37
C GLN A 585 25.19 -6.21 -2.67
N SER A 586 25.93 -7.00 -3.45
CA SER A 586 27.06 -7.77 -2.94
C SER A 586 28.11 -6.80 -2.39
N SER A 587 28.53 -7.06 -1.14
CA SER A 587 29.61 -6.36 -0.44
C SER A 587 30.92 -6.37 -1.22
#